data_AF-A0A3N8BM53-F1
#
_entry.id   AF-A0A3N8BM53-F1
#
_cell.length_a   1.000
_cell.length_b   1.000
_cell.length_c   1.000
_cell.angle_alpha   90.00
_cell.angle_beta   90.00
_cell.angle_gamma   90.00
#
_symmetry.space_group_name_H-M   'P 1'
#
loop_
_entity.id
_entity.type
_entity.pdbx_description
1 polymer ?
#
loop_
_entity_poly.entity_id
_entity_poly.type
_entity_poly.pdbx_seq_one_letter_code
_entity_poly.pdbx_strand_id
1 'polypeptide(L)'
;MELHIQSHHWERRTPDWLAAAVAGLAGGALVIVLEFFWSTMVLDESPWQPTHKIAAMVMGHGALEQMSVFSFGIVGTALLLHYVLGAIMGMMLAAIMAPFRFDSSVGMESVVGLAFGIVAYVWNFYVMTAVFPWFISERGSGPLLANLLFGVVTAVVYGMLERRKQKAMQ
;
A
#
# COMPACT_ATOMS: atom_id res chain seq x y z
N MET A 1 -40.93 2.36 -31.87
CA MET A 1 -40.15 2.91 -30.73
C MET A 1 -39.19 1.80 -30.33
N GLU A 2 -38.04 1.76 -30.98
CA GLU A 2 -37.04 0.72 -30.73
C GLU A 2 -36.25 1.12 -29.48
N LEU A 3 -36.50 0.41 -28.39
CA LEU A 3 -35.70 0.51 -27.17
C LEU A 3 -34.33 -0.11 -27.47
N HIS A 4 -33.39 0.74 -27.88
CA HIS A 4 -31.98 0.40 -27.81
C HIS A 4 -31.61 0.24 -26.33
N ILE A 5 -31.76 -0.98 -25.81
CA ILE A 5 -31.06 -1.41 -24.60
C ILE A 5 -29.60 -1.45 -25.00
N GLN A 6 -28.91 -0.32 -24.82
CA GLN A 6 -27.47 -0.33 -24.71
C GLN A 6 -27.15 -1.19 -23.50
N SER A 7 -26.93 -2.48 -23.73
CA SER A 7 -26.20 -3.30 -22.78
C SER A 7 -24.92 -2.54 -22.52
N HIS A 8 -24.78 -1.96 -21.34
CA HIS A 8 -23.52 -1.43 -20.85
C HIS A 8 -22.52 -2.56 -21.02
N HIS A 9 -21.78 -2.56 -22.13
CA HIS A 9 -20.72 -3.51 -22.36
C HIS A 9 -19.77 -3.26 -21.21
N TRP A 10 -19.71 -4.23 -20.32
CA TRP A 10 -18.66 -4.36 -19.31
C TRP A 10 -17.35 -4.61 -20.09
N GLU A 11 -16.84 -3.58 -20.76
CA GLU A 11 -15.49 -3.58 -21.28
C GLU A 11 -14.59 -3.57 -20.05
N ARG A 12 -14.10 -4.76 -19.69
CA ARG A 12 -13.05 -4.93 -18.68
C ARG A 12 -11.84 -4.13 -19.15
N ARG A 13 -11.69 -2.92 -18.62
CA ARG A 13 -10.48 -2.14 -18.82
C ARG A 13 -9.34 -2.85 -18.11
N THR A 14 -8.28 -3.15 -18.85
CA THR A 14 -7.03 -3.63 -18.28
C THR A 14 -6.35 -2.50 -17.51
N PRO A 15 -5.89 -2.70 -16.27
CA PRO A 15 -5.21 -1.66 -15.51
C PRO A 15 -3.90 -1.25 -16.18
N ASP A 16 -3.55 0.04 -16.09
CA ASP A 16 -2.19 0.48 -16.38
C ASP A 16 -1.26 0.04 -15.24
N TRP A 17 -0.53 -1.05 -15.48
CA TRP A 17 0.38 -1.64 -14.49
C TRP A 17 1.50 -0.71 -14.05
N LEU A 18 1.99 0.17 -14.94
CA LEU A 18 3.04 1.12 -14.59
C LEU A 18 2.48 2.21 -13.67
N ALA A 19 1.32 2.78 -14.02
CA ALA A 19 0.65 3.75 -13.17
C ALA A 19 0.28 3.15 -11.80
N ALA A 20 -0.15 1.89 -11.78
CA ALA A 20 -0.47 1.15 -10.56
C ALA A 20 0.75 0.94 -9.66
N ALA A 21 1.89 0.53 -10.24
CA ALA A 21 3.13 0.38 -9.50
C ALA A 21 3.59 1.73 -8.92
N VAL A 22 3.57 2.80 -9.71
CA VAL A 22 3.93 4.16 -9.26
C VAL A 22 3.01 4.64 -8.13
N ALA A 23 1.71 4.39 -8.22
CA ALA A 23 0.76 4.72 -7.16
C ALA A 23 1.04 3.92 -5.87
N GLY A 24 1.43 2.65 -6.01
CA GLY A 24 1.87 1.81 -4.90
C GLY A 24 3.14 2.34 -4.23
N LEU A 25 4.12 2.79 -5.02
CA LEU A 25 5.34 3.43 -4.51
C LEU A 25 5.03 4.73 -3.74
N ALA A 26 4.11 5.56 -4.26
CA ALA A 26 3.67 6.78 -3.59
C ALA A 26 3.00 6.50 -2.24
N GLY A 27 2.13 5.47 -2.19
CA GLY A 27 1.54 5.00 -0.94
C GLY A 27 2.59 4.48 0.03
N GLY A 28 3.54 3.66 -0.44
CA GLY A 28 4.62 3.11 0.39
C GLY A 28 5.52 4.20 0.98
N ALA A 29 5.86 5.23 0.19
CA ALA A 29 6.61 6.38 0.69
C ALA A 29 5.88 7.10 1.83
N LEU A 30 4.55 7.28 1.70
CA LEU A 30 3.72 7.85 2.77
C LEU A 30 3.77 6.97 4.03
N VAL A 31 3.64 5.66 3.89
CA VAL A 31 3.66 4.73 5.04
C VAL A 31 4.98 4.83 5.79
N ILE A 32 6.13 4.86 5.10
CA ILE A 32 7.44 5.03 5.75
C ILE A 32 7.48 6.30 6.61
N VAL A 33 6.99 7.42 6.07
CA VAL A 33 6.94 8.70 6.80
C VAL A 33 6.03 8.58 8.04
N LEU A 34 4.87 7.95 7.89
CA LEU A 34 3.93 7.75 8.99
C LEU A 34 4.47 6.81 10.07
N GLU A 35 5.17 5.74 9.68
CA GLU A 35 5.81 4.79 10.61
C GLU A 35 6.88 5.48 11.44
N PHE A 36 7.75 6.26 10.79
CA PHE A 36 8.81 7.01 11.47
C PHE A 36 8.23 8.07 12.40
N PHE A 37 7.22 8.80 11.93
CA PHE A 37 6.50 9.78 12.72
C PHE A 37 5.84 9.13 13.94
N TRP A 38 5.11 8.03 13.76
CA TRP A 38 4.42 7.34 14.84
C TRP A 38 5.39 6.79 15.88
N SER A 39 6.46 6.14 15.44
CA SER A 39 7.50 5.60 16.32
C SER A 39 8.11 6.72 17.18
N THR A 40 8.54 7.81 16.56
CA THR A 40 9.30 8.87 17.25
C THR A 40 8.43 9.84 18.04
N MET A 41 7.27 10.23 17.51
CA MET A 41 6.45 11.30 18.10
C MET A 41 5.30 10.79 18.95
N VAL A 42 4.89 9.53 18.77
CA VAL A 42 3.75 8.95 19.49
C VAL A 42 4.18 7.87 20.47
N LEU A 43 5.10 6.98 20.08
CA LEU A 43 5.57 5.89 20.93
C LEU A 43 6.85 6.22 21.72
N ASP A 44 7.55 7.30 21.37
CA ASP A 44 8.89 7.63 21.90
C ASP A 44 9.90 6.48 21.71
N GLU A 45 9.76 5.76 20.60
CA GLU A 45 10.58 4.62 20.21
C GLU A 45 11.48 4.96 19.01
N SER A 46 12.60 4.24 18.91
CA SER A 46 13.51 4.37 17.77
C SER A 46 12.83 4.01 16.45
N PRO A 47 12.89 4.86 15.41
CA PRO A 47 12.30 4.60 14.09
C PRO A 47 12.97 3.43 13.37
N TRP A 48 14.11 2.97 13.87
CA TRP A 48 14.81 1.80 13.36
C TRP A 48 14.12 0.49 13.77
N GLN A 49 13.30 0.48 14.83
CA GLN A 49 12.60 -0.74 15.25
C GLN A 49 11.73 -1.35 14.15
N PRO A 50 10.77 -0.62 13.54
CA PRO A 50 9.98 -1.17 12.43
C PRO A 50 10.86 -1.52 11.23
N THR A 51 11.90 -0.73 10.97
CA THR A 51 12.87 -0.99 9.88
C THR A 51 13.54 -2.37 10.04
N HIS A 52 13.98 -2.71 11.26
CA HIS A 52 14.57 -4.02 11.56
C HIS A 52 13.58 -5.17 11.39
N LYS A 53 12.32 -4.98 11.83
CA LYS A 53 11.25 -5.99 11.66
C LYS A 53 10.96 -6.29 10.20
N ILE A 54 10.95 -5.27 9.34
CA ILE A 54 10.77 -5.43 7.89
C ILE A 54 11.97 -6.16 7.29
N ALA A 55 13.20 -5.73 7.58
CA ALA A 55 14.40 -6.38 7.05
C ALA A 55 14.53 -7.85 7.47
N ALA A 56 14.10 -8.19 8.68
CA ALA A 56 14.11 -9.56 9.21
C ALA A 56 13.28 -10.55 8.37
N MET A 57 12.33 -10.08 7.56
CA MET A 57 11.57 -10.94 6.64
C MET A 57 12.47 -11.66 5.62
N VAL A 58 13.60 -11.03 5.24
CA VAL A 58 14.58 -11.60 4.31
C VAL A 58 15.88 -11.97 5.03
N MET A 59 16.34 -11.14 5.96
CA MET A 59 17.62 -11.35 6.66
C MET A 59 17.52 -12.32 7.84
N GLY A 60 16.30 -12.69 8.26
CA GLY A 60 16.05 -13.56 9.39
C GLY A 60 16.22 -12.89 10.75
N HIS A 61 16.24 -13.70 11.80
CA HIS A 61 16.20 -13.26 13.20
C HIS A 61 17.40 -12.42 13.63
N GLY A 62 18.56 -12.54 12.97
CA GLY A 62 19.73 -11.72 13.30
C GLY A 62 19.49 -10.22 13.12
N ALA A 63 18.56 -9.83 12.24
CA ALA A 63 18.15 -8.44 12.10
C ALA A 63 17.36 -7.90 13.32
N LEU A 64 16.90 -8.76 14.24
CA LEU A 64 16.12 -8.38 15.42
C LEU A 64 16.96 -8.17 16.69
N GLU A 65 18.29 -8.36 16.65
CA GLU A 65 19.12 -8.31 17.86
C GLU A 65 19.35 -6.88 18.39
N GLN A 66 19.53 -5.90 17.50
CA GLN A 66 19.85 -4.50 17.86
C GLN A 66 18.92 -3.51 17.16
N MET A 67 17.63 -3.62 17.46
CA MET A 67 16.56 -2.93 16.71
C MET A 67 16.54 -1.41 16.84
N SER A 68 17.30 -0.85 17.77
CA SER A 68 17.41 0.60 17.97
C SER A 68 18.57 1.24 17.20
N VAL A 69 19.43 0.45 16.54
CA VAL A 69 20.69 0.91 15.96
C VAL A 69 20.58 1.02 14.44
N PHE A 70 21.10 2.09 13.85
CA PHE A 70 21.15 2.23 12.41
C PHE A 70 22.12 1.22 11.76
N SER A 71 21.69 0.59 10.68
CA SER A 71 22.53 -0.25 9.82
C SER A 71 22.17 -0.05 8.35
N PHE A 72 23.15 0.29 7.51
CA PHE A 72 22.95 0.50 6.07
C PHE A 72 22.31 -0.71 5.38
N GLY A 73 22.74 -1.93 5.74
CA GLY A 73 22.19 -3.16 5.14
C GLY A 73 20.74 -3.40 5.53
N ILE A 74 20.39 -3.11 6.78
CA ILE A 74 19.02 -3.26 7.29
C ILE A 74 18.10 -2.22 6.66
N VAL A 75 18.51 -0.95 6.65
CA VAL A 75 17.73 0.14 6.05
C VAL A 75 17.54 -0.09 4.56
N GLY A 76 18.60 -0.47 3.83
CA GLY A 76 18.51 -0.77 2.40
C GLY A 76 17.56 -1.92 2.09
N THR A 77 17.64 -3.01 2.88
CA THR A 77 16.76 -4.18 2.70
C THR A 77 15.31 -3.83 3.03
N ALA A 78 15.07 -3.11 4.13
CA ALA A 78 13.75 -2.69 4.53
C ALA A 78 13.10 -1.77 3.50
N LEU A 79 13.84 -0.76 3.00
CA LEU A 79 13.36 0.14 1.94
C LEU A 79 13.00 -0.62 0.66
N LEU A 80 13.87 -1.55 0.23
CA LEU A 80 13.60 -2.38 -0.94
C LEU A 80 12.32 -3.18 -0.77
N LEU A 81 12.17 -3.88 0.36
CA LEU A 81 10.96 -4.67 0.64
C LEU A 81 9.71 -3.78 0.69
N HIS A 82 9.80 -2.63 1.34
CA HIS A 82 8.66 -1.73 1.49
C HIS A 82 8.17 -1.21 0.13
N TYR A 83 9.08 -0.78 -0.74
CA TYR A 83 8.71 -0.30 -2.07
C TYR A 83 8.25 -1.43 -3.01
N VAL A 84 8.88 -2.60 -2.96
CA VAL A 84 8.44 -3.76 -3.76
C VAL A 84 7.03 -4.19 -3.35
N LEU A 85 6.77 -4.32 -2.05
CA LEU A 85 5.44 -4.66 -1.54
C LEU A 85 4.43 -3.55 -1.86
N GLY A 86 4.81 -2.28 -1.70
CA GLY A 86 3.97 -1.14 -2.08
C GLY A 86 3.56 -1.18 -3.55
N ALA A 87 4.51 -1.42 -4.46
CA ALA A 87 4.23 -1.56 -5.89
C ALA A 87 3.30 -2.76 -6.19
N ILE A 88 3.55 -3.91 -5.57
CA ILE A 88 2.69 -5.10 -5.71
C ILE A 88 1.26 -4.81 -5.23
N MET A 89 1.11 -4.20 -4.06
CA MET A 89 -0.19 -3.83 -3.50
C MET A 89 -0.90 -2.80 -4.37
N GLY A 90 -0.18 -1.82 -4.94
CA GLY A 90 -0.73 -0.88 -5.91
C GLY A 90 -1.24 -1.55 -7.18
N MET A 91 -0.49 -2.53 -7.72
CA MET A 91 -0.95 -3.35 -8.84
C MET A 91 -2.19 -4.18 -8.49
N MET A 92 -2.25 -4.77 -7.29
CA MET A 92 -3.42 -5.50 -6.80
C MET A 92 -4.66 -4.59 -6.70
N LEU A 93 -4.49 -3.39 -6.12
CA LEU A 93 -5.55 -2.40 -6.03
C LEU A 93 -6.05 -1.99 -7.42
N ALA A 94 -5.15 -1.71 -8.37
CA ALA A 94 -5.53 -1.37 -9.73
C ALA A 94 -6.26 -2.50 -10.46
N ALA A 95 -5.85 -3.75 -10.25
CA ALA A 95 -6.54 -4.93 -10.78
C ALA A 95 -7.97 -5.06 -10.25
N ILE A 96 -8.24 -4.55 -9.05
CA ILE A 96 -9.60 -4.44 -8.49
C ILE A 96 -10.30 -3.22 -9.09
N MET A 97 -9.68 -2.05 -9.15
CA MET A 97 -10.34 -0.82 -9.57
C MET A 97 -10.71 -0.78 -11.06
N ALA A 98 -9.81 -1.22 -11.94
CA ALA A 98 -9.94 -1.04 -13.38
C ALA A 98 -11.15 -1.77 -14.00
N PRO A 99 -11.45 -3.05 -13.65
CA PRO A 99 -12.59 -3.77 -14.22
C PRO A 99 -13.95 -3.18 -13.83
N PHE A 100 -14.04 -2.52 -12.67
CA PHE A 100 -15.28 -1.95 -12.13
C PHE A 100 -15.37 -0.42 -12.29
N ARG A 101 -14.37 0.21 -12.93
CA ARG A 101 -14.31 1.67 -13.14
C ARG A 101 -14.44 2.48 -11.84
N PHE A 102 -13.83 1.97 -10.76
CA PHE A 102 -13.84 2.66 -9.46
C PHE A 102 -12.97 3.93 -9.45
N ASP A 103 -12.22 4.20 -10.51
CA ASP A 103 -11.44 5.42 -10.79
C ASP A 103 -12.28 6.59 -11.37
N SER A 104 -13.61 6.52 -11.21
CA SER A 104 -14.55 7.52 -11.74
C SER A 104 -14.57 8.84 -10.96
N SER A 105 -14.22 8.81 -9.67
CA SER A 105 -14.17 10.00 -8.80
C SER A 105 -13.25 9.80 -7.61
N VAL A 106 -12.69 10.89 -7.07
CA VAL A 106 -11.85 10.86 -5.87
C VAL A 106 -12.58 10.25 -4.66
N GLY A 107 -13.89 10.47 -4.55
CA GLY A 107 -14.70 9.87 -3.48
C GLY A 107 -14.75 8.34 -3.56
N MET A 108 -15.05 7.79 -4.75
CA MET A 108 -15.08 6.34 -4.96
C MET A 108 -13.69 5.71 -4.77
N GLU A 109 -12.65 6.36 -5.31
CA GLU A 109 -11.25 5.96 -5.10
C GLU A 109 -10.91 5.87 -3.61
N SER A 110 -11.30 6.87 -2.83
CA SER A 110 -11.01 6.89 -1.39
C SER A 110 -11.74 5.76 -0.66
N VAL A 111 -13.00 5.47 -1.00
CA VAL A 111 -13.75 4.36 -0.39
C VAL A 111 -13.10 3.01 -0.70
N VAL A 112 -12.75 2.76 -1.96
CA VAL A 112 -12.07 1.52 -2.36
C VAL A 112 -10.69 1.43 -1.71
N GLY A 113 -9.96 2.54 -1.65
CA GLY A 113 -8.68 2.65 -0.95
C GLY A 113 -8.79 2.32 0.53
N LEU A 114 -9.78 2.85 1.24
CA LEU A 114 -10.02 2.52 2.65
C LEU A 114 -10.32 1.03 2.84
N ALA A 115 -11.20 0.46 2.03
CA ALA A 115 -11.52 -0.97 2.09
C ALA A 115 -10.27 -1.84 1.83
N PHE A 116 -9.48 -1.47 0.83
CA PHE A 116 -8.22 -2.15 0.54
C PHE A 116 -7.22 -2.01 1.69
N GLY A 117 -7.10 -0.84 2.30
CA GLY A 117 -6.26 -0.59 3.47
C GLY A 117 -6.62 -1.46 4.67
N ILE A 118 -7.92 -1.68 4.92
CA ILE A 118 -8.38 -2.62 5.96
C ILE A 118 -7.90 -4.04 5.65
N VAL A 119 -8.10 -4.50 4.41
CA VAL A 119 -7.68 -5.83 3.97
C VAL A 119 -6.16 -5.98 4.09
N ALA A 120 -5.40 -4.95 3.67
CA ALA A 120 -3.95 -4.92 3.77
C ALA A 120 -3.47 -4.98 5.23
N TYR A 121 -4.11 -4.23 6.15
CA TYR A 121 -3.81 -4.30 7.57
C TYR A 121 -4.04 -5.71 8.14
N VAL A 122 -5.18 -6.31 7.83
CA VAL A 122 -5.50 -7.68 8.27
C VAL A 122 -4.47 -8.67 7.71
N TRP A 123 -4.14 -8.55 6.43
CA TRP A 123 -3.14 -9.41 5.80
C TRP A 123 -1.77 -9.27 6.47
N ASN A 124 -1.27 -8.04 6.60
CA ASN A 124 0.07 -7.74 7.11
C ASN A 124 0.24 -8.12 8.59
N PHE A 125 -0.76 -7.88 9.43
CA PHE A 125 -0.61 -8.03 10.88
C PHE A 125 -1.33 -9.25 11.48
N TYR A 126 -2.16 -9.97 10.72
CA TYR A 126 -2.83 -11.18 11.20
C TYR A 126 -2.54 -12.43 10.36
N VAL A 127 -2.43 -12.29 9.04
CA VAL A 127 -2.11 -13.44 8.17
C VAL A 127 -0.61 -13.69 8.13
N MET A 128 0.17 -12.66 7.81
CA MET A 128 1.63 -12.78 7.68
C MET A 128 2.32 -13.12 9.00
N THR A 129 1.69 -12.85 10.15
CA THR A 129 2.22 -13.24 11.46
C THR A 129 2.33 -14.75 11.66
N ALA A 130 1.67 -15.56 10.82
CA ALA A 130 1.90 -17.01 10.82
C ALA A 130 3.33 -17.39 10.37
N VAL A 131 3.97 -16.53 9.57
CA VAL A 131 5.34 -16.71 9.05
C VAL A 131 6.32 -15.77 9.77
N PHE A 132 5.89 -14.55 10.08
CA PHE A 132 6.70 -13.49 10.66
C PHE A 132 6.09 -13.04 12.01
N PRO A 133 6.25 -13.83 13.09
CA PRO A 133 5.53 -13.63 14.34
C PRO A 133 5.86 -12.32 15.07
N TRP A 134 7.01 -11.71 14.80
CA TRP A 134 7.41 -10.44 15.42
C TRP A 134 6.53 -9.25 15.03
N PHE A 135 5.70 -9.36 13.99
CA PHE A 135 4.71 -8.33 13.66
C PHE A 135 3.49 -8.33 14.60
N ILE A 136 3.35 -9.31 15.50
CA ILE A 136 2.24 -9.33 16.47
C ILE A 136 2.29 -8.08 17.38
N SER A 137 3.49 -7.62 17.76
CA SER A 137 3.66 -6.42 18.60
C SER A 137 3.28 -5.13 17.89
N GLU A 138 3.25 -5.14 16.56
CA GLU A 138 2.95 -3.96 15.75
C GLU A 138 1.45 -3.74 15.56
N ARG A 139 0.60 -4.65 16.05
CA ARG A 139 -0.86 -4.48 15.95
C ARG A 139 -1.28 -3.25 16.74
N GLY A 140 -2.06 -2.37 16.10
CA GLY A 140 -2.53 -1.17 16.76
C GLY A 140 -3.15 -0.17 15.80
N SER A 141 -3.59 0.95 16.38
CA SER A 141 -4.20 2.06 15.64
C SER A 141 -3.22 2.72 14.67
N GLY A 142 -1.93 2.84 15.03
CA GLY A 142 -0.90 3.43 14.18
C GLY A 142 -0.79 2.71 12.82
N PRO A 143 -0.43 1.41 12.80
CA PRO A 143 -0.33 0.68 11.53
C PRO A 143 -1.68 0.51 10.81
N LEU A 144 -2.80 0.44 11.53
CA LEU A 144 -4.12 0.50 10.89
C LEU A 144 -4.29 1.81 10.10
N LEU A 145 -4.07 2.96 10.73
CA LEU A 145 -4.16 4.27 10.07
C LEU A 145 -3.19 4.38 8.89
N ALA A 146 -1.96 3.88 9.02
CA ALA A 146 -0.99 3.87 7.93
C ALA A 146 -1.49 3.06 6.72
N ASN A 147 -2.09 1.89 6.94
CA ASN A 147 -2.64 1.06 5.87
C ASN A 147 -3.90 1.68 5.22
N LEU A 148 -4.75 2.35 6.00
CA LEU A 148 -5.89 3.11 5.47
C LEU A 148 -5.42 4.24 4.56
N LEU A 149 -4.45 5.04 5.01
CA LEU A 149 -3.90 6.15 4.25
C LEU A 149 -3.12 5.68 3.02
N PHE A 150 -2.38 4.57 3.13
CA PHE A 150 -1.78 3.88 1.99
C PHE A 150 -2.82 3.60 0.91
N GLY A 151 -3.91 2.89 1.28
CA GLY A 151 -4.92 2.48 0.31
C GLY A 151 -5.60 3.67 -0.36
N VAL A 152 -5.94 4.71 0.40
CA VAL A 152 -6.51 5.95 -0.14
C VAL A 152 -5.55 6.65 -1.11
N VAL A 153 -4.31 6.88 -0.70
CA VAL A 153 -3.34 7.58 -1.55
C VAL A 153 -3.03 6.79 -2.80
N THR A 154 -2.82 5.48 -2.70
CA THR A 154 -2.59 4.62 -3.86
C THR A 154 -3.80 4.62 -4.80
N ALA A 155 -5.04 4.55 -4.30
CA ALA A 155 -6.24 4.58 -5.13
C ALA A 155 -6.37 5.91 -5.89
N VAL A 156 -6.20 7.03 -5.18
CA VAL A 156 -6.33 8.38 -5.74
C VAL A 156 -5.22 8.66 -6.74
N VAL A 157 -3.97 8.33 -6.43
CA VAL A 157 -2.84 8.52 -7.34
C VAL A 157 -3.02 7.68 -8.60
N TYR A 158 -3.44 6.42 -8.48
CA TYR A 158 -3.73 5.56 -9.63
C TYR A 158 -4.82 6.17 -10.52
N GLY A 159 -5.96 6.56 -9.95
CA GLY A 159 -7.05 7.17 -10.70
C GLY A 159 -6.68 8.52 -11.33
N MET A 160 -5.84 9.33 -10.67
CA MET A 160 -5.28 10.55 -11.24
C MET A 160 -4.40 10.27 -12.46
N LEU A 161 -3.52 9.28 -12.40
CA LEU A 161 -2.66 8.88 -13.51
C LEU A 161 -3.48 8.34 -14.69
N GLU A 162 -4.48 7.51 -14.41
CA GLU A 162 -5.35 6.97 -15.45
C GLU A 162 -6.19 8.04 -16.14
N ARG A 163 -6.75 9.00 -15.39
CA ARG A 163 -7.44 10.15 -15.99
C ARG A 163 -6.51 11.00 -16.86
N ARG A 164 -5.26 11.21 -16.44
CA ARG A 164 -4.27 11.98 -17.22
C ARG A 164 -3.94 11.28 -18.53
N LYS A 165 -3.73 9.95 -18.50
CA LYS A 165 -3.48 9.14 -19.68
C LYS A 165 -4.64 9.21 -20.68
N GLN A 166 -5.87 9.06 -20.20
CA GLN A 166 -7.07 9.17 -21.05
C GLN A 166 -7.15 10.51 -21.75
N LYS A 167 -6.89 11.62 -21.04
CA LYS A 167 -6.87 12.97 -21.63
C LYS A 167 -5.76 13.16 -22.67
N ALA A 168 -4.61 12.51 -22.51
CA ALA A 168 -3.51 12.61 -23.46
C ALA A 168 -3.73 11.79 -24.75
N MET A 169 -4.69 10.87 -24.74
CA MET A 169 -5.07 10.04 -25.90
C MET A 169 -6.27 10.61 -26.68
N GLN A 170 -6.90 11.67 -26.17
CA GLN A 170 -8.00 12.41 -26.81
C GLN A 170 -7.46 13.60 -27.59
#